data_AF-A0A7D7ZD12-F1
#
_entry.id   AF-A0A7D7ZD12-F1
#
_cell.length_a   1.000
_cell.length_b   1.000
_cell.length_c   1.000
_cell.angle_alpha   90.00
_cell.angle_beta   90.00
_cell.angle_gamma   90.00
#
_symmetry.space_group_name_H-M   'P 1'
#
loop_
_entity.id
_entity.type
_entity.pdbx_description
1 polymer ?
#
loop_
_entity_poly.entity_id
_entity_poly.type
_entity_poly.pdbx_seq_one_letter_code
_entity_poly.pdbx_strand_id
1 'polypeptide(L)'
;MDKNKIMKKKFNYSDNNGKVIVGNGDYKFTTEWSRASNKSIHFYDHPGDIKGIALAENLNDGDFKQNVSKLNLAELNYSSGSRTLGLKDVAVFQNTKGEFLFVKPIRIKDKQRGDDEDSFEFEYDMKGVSTSQMIWMEIQVWFRKNWKRVLYNQLLGFCLGDLIDAIKNRPQK
;
A
#
# COMPACT_ATOMS: atom_id res chain seq x y z
N MET A 1 9.61 -11.84 5.72
CA MET A 1 9.78 -11.08 4.45
C MET A 1 10.53 -9.81 4.81
N ASP A 2 11.68 -9.56 4.19
CA ASP A 2 12.49 -8.38 4.53
C ASP A 2 11.73 -7.11 4.16
N LYS A 3 11.36 -6.33 5.16
CA LYS A 3 10.51 -5.14 4.99
C LYS A 3 11.19 -4.07 4.13
N ASN A 4 12.49 -4.19 3.84
CA ASN A 4 13.29 -3.23 3.09
C ASN A 4 13.62 -3.60 1.65
N LYS A 5 13.17 -4.76 1.18
CA LYS A 5 13.49 -5.21 -0.18
C LYS A 5 12.54 -4.61 -1.22
N ILE A 6 13.07 -3.76 -2.10
CA ILE A 6 12.40 -3.40 -3.36
C ILE A 6 12.41 -4.63 -4.27
N MET A 7 11.26 -4.93 -4.89
CA MET A 7 11.13 -6.05 -5.79
C MET A 7 11.25 -5.58 -7.25
N LYS A 8 11.72 -6.47 -8.13
CA LYS A 8 11.86 -6.20 -9.56
C LYS A 8 11.09 -7.22 -10.37
N LYS A 9 10.54 -6.79 -11.50
CA LYS A 9 9.87 -7.67 -12.46
C LYS A 9 10.12 -7.19 -13.88
N LYS A 10 10.28 -8.16 -14.79
CA LYS A 10 10.35 -7.96 -16.23
C LYS A 10 9.33 -8.86 -16.91
N PHE A 11 8.64 -8.37 -17.92
CA PHE A 11 7.78 -9.17 -18.78
C PHE A 11 7.67 -8.56 -20.18
N ASN A 12 7.17 -9.32 -21.14
CA ASN A 12 6.85 -8.85 -22.47
C ASN A 12 5.40 -8.32 -22.48
N TYR A 13 5.22 -7.03 -22.74
CA TYR A 13 3.89 -6.40 -22.70
C TYR A 13 3.06 -6.63 -23.97
N SER A 14 3.64 -7.22 -25.01
CA SER A 14 2.87 -7.73 -26.17
C SER A 14 2.24 -9.10 -25.89
N ASP A 15 2.65 -9.79 -24.82
CA ASP A 15 2.11 -11.09 -24.43
C ASP A 15 0.96 -10.95 -23.42
N ASN A 16 0.07 -11.96 -23.35
CA ASN A 16 -1.03 -12.03 -22.37
C ASN A 16 -1.90 -10.75 -22.29
N ASN A 17 -2.09 -10.06 -23.43
CA ASN A 17 -2.77 -8.77 -23.50
C ASN A 17 -2.19 -7.72 -22.54
N GLY A 18 -0.87 -7.75 -22.34
CA GLY A 18 -0.16 -6.85 -21.43
C GLY A 18 -0.43 -7.07 -19.95
N LYS A 19 -1.07 -8.20 -19.57
CA LYS A 19 -1.46 -8.47 -18.18
C LYS A 19 -0.37 -9.21 -17.41
N VAL A 20 -0.07 -8.70 -16.22
CA VAL A 20 0.86 -9.34 -15.28
C VAL A 20 0.38 -9.25 -13.84
N ILE A 21 0.43 -10.38 -13.14
CA ILE A 21 0.09 -10.45 -11.71
C ILE A 21 1.29 -10.00 -10.88
N VAL A 22 1.06 -9.10 -9.93
CA VAL A 22 2.04 -8.65 -8.94
C VAL A 22 1.50 -8.93 -7.54
N GLY A 23 2.34 -9.47 -6.66
CA GLY A 23 1.96 -9.83 -5.29
C GLY A 23 1.09 -11.08 -5.18
N ASN A 24 0.47 -11.26 -4.01
CA ASN A 24 -0.36 -12.42 -3.66
C ASN A 24 -1.36 -12.07 -2.54
N GLY A 25 -2.37 -12.93 -2.32
CA GLY A 25 -3.38 -12.73 -1.28
C GLY A 25 -4.11 -11.38 -1.42
N ASP A 26 -4.21 -10.63 -0.32
CA ASP A 26 -4.79 -9.28 -0.31
C ASP A 26 -3.94 -8.24 -1.03
N TYR A 27 -2.64 -8.54 -1.24
CA TYR A 27 -1.68 -7.73 -1.99
C TYR A 27 -1.56 -8.17 -3.45
N LYS A 28 -2.56 -8.89 -3.98
CA LYS A 28 -2.58 -9.29 -5.39
C LYS A 28 -3.11 -8.14 -6.25
N PHE A 29 -2.43 -7.89 -7.35
CA PHE A 29 -2.81 -6.91 -8.37
C PHE A 29 -2.67 -7.55 -9.76
N THR A 30 -3.74 -7.55 -10.55
CA THR A 30 -3.64 -7.84 -11.99
C THR A 30 -3.42 -6.52 -12.71
N THR A 31 -2.18 -6.24 -13.11
CA THR A 31 -1.85 -5.00 -13.82
C THR A 31 -1.94 -5.22 -15.32
N GLU A 32 -2.33 -4.20 -16.08
CA GLU A 32 -2.46 -4.23 -17.53
C GLU A 32 -1.67 -3.07 -18.14
N TRP A 33 -0.92 -3.36 -19.21
CA TRP A 33 0.05 -2.45 -19.81
C TRP A 33 -0.04 -2.49 -21.34
N SER A 34 0.24 -1.37 -22.01
CA SER A 34 0.34 -1.37 -23.47
C SER A 34 1.37 -0.38 -23.98
N ARG A 35 1.80 -0.59 -25.23
CA ARG A 35 2.82 0.24 -25.89
C ARG A 35 2.40 1.71 -25.94
N ALA A 36 3.30 2.60 -25.54
CA ALA A 36 3.24 4.02 -25.86
C ALA A 36 4.48 4.47 -26.66
N SER A 37 5.67 4.29 -26.09
CA SER A 37 6.96 4.56 -26.75
C SER A 37 8.11 3.78 -26.10
N ASN A 38 9.36 4.05 -26.51
CA ASN A 38 10.55 3.56 -25.80
C ASN A 38 10.91 4.36 -24.53
N LYS A 39 10.08 5.34 -24.15
CA LYS A 39 10.26 6.17 -22.93
C LYS A 39 9.01 6.23 -22.05
N SER A 40 7.92 5.60 -22.47
CA SER A 40 6.65 5.60 -21.77
C SER A 40 5.83 4.35 -22.08
N ILE A 41 4.94 3.99 -21.17
CA ILE A 41 4.03 2.84 -21.29
C ILE A 41 2.64 3.21 -20.76
N HIS A 42 1.58 2.74 -21.41
CA HIS A 42 0.22 2.94 -20.90
C HIS A 42 -0.14 1.90 -19.84
N PHE A 43 -0.98 2.28 -18.89
CA PHE A 43 -1.54 1.37 -17.88
C PHE A 43 -3.00 1.68 -17.58
N TYR A 44 -3.72 0.66 -17.09
CA TYR A 44 -5.18 0.64 -17.05
C TYR A 44 -5.75 0.13 -15.72
N ASP A 45 -6.98 0.53 -15.41
CA ASP A 45 -7.78 0.02 -14.27
C ASP A 45 -8.78 -1.09 -14.66
N HIS A 46 -8.81 -1.48 -15.93
CA HIS A 46 -9.75 -2.48 -16.47
C HIS A 46 -9.75 -3.84 -15.74
N PRO A 47 -8.63 -4.36 -15.21
CA PRO A 47 -8.65 -5.64 -14.52
C PRO A 47 -9.56 -5.60 -13.27
N GLY A 48 -10.43 -6.60 -13.12
CA GLY A 48 -11.51 -6.57 -12.11
C GLY A 48 -11.07 -6.61 -10.64
N ASP A 49 -9.78 -6.80 -10.34
CA ASP A 49 -9.23 -6.65 -9.00
C ASP A 49 -8.65 -5.25 -8.72
N ILE A 50 -8.67 -4.34 -9.70
CA ILE A 50 -8.24 -2.95 -9.57
C ILE A 50 -9.45 -2.05 -9.33
N LYS A 51 -9.35 -1.20 -8.29
CA LYS A 51 -10.36 -0.20 -7.94
C LYS A 51 -10.08 1.14 -8.63
N GLY A 52 -8.81 1.47 -8.86
CA GLY A 52 -8.42 2.70 -9.53
C GLY A 52 -6.92 2.80 -9.71
N ILE A 53 -6.52 3.69 -10.62
CA ILE A 53 -5.12 3.97 -10.93
C ILE A 53 -4.82 5.46 -10.84
N ALA A 54 -3.59 5.80 -10.47
CA ALA A 54 -3.09 7.18 -10.48
C ALA A 54 -1.65 7.24 -10.97
N LEU A 55 -1.23 8.45 -11.36
CA LEU A 55 0.13 8.77 -11.75
C LEU A 55 0.71 9.73 -10.71
N ALA A 56 1.83 9.36 -10.10
CA ALA A 56 2.64 10.25 -9.29
C ALA A 56 3.80 10.78 -10.16
N GLU A 57 3.66 12.03 -10.60
CA GLU A 57 4.56 12.64 -11.57
C GLU A 57 5.85 13.18 -10.93
N ASN A 58 6.93 13.17 -11.71
CA ASN A 58 8.18 13.86 -11.39
C ASN A 58 8.73 13.55 -9.99
N LEU A 59 8.72 12.27 -9.60
CA LEU A 59 9.40 11.88 -8.38
C LEU A 59 10.91 12.01 -8.60
N ASN A 60 11.57 12.74 -7.71
CA ASN A 60 13.02 12.95 -7.76
C ASN A 60 13.76 11.62 -8.00
N ASP A 61 14.90 11.66 -8.69
CA ASP A 61 15.76 10.50 -8.97
C ASP A 61 16.37 9.85 -7.69
N GLY A 62 15.95 10.30 -6.50
CA GLY A 62 16.28 9.71 -5.21
C GLY A 62 15.64 8.34 -4.97
N ASP A 63 15.81 7.85 -3.74
CA ASP A 63 15.37 6.52 -3.32
C ASP A 63 13.87 6.29 -3.56
N PHE A 64 13.55 5.28 -4.38
CA PHE A 64 12.18 4.95 -4.79
C PHE A 64 11.28 4.74 -3.57
N LYS A 65 11.78 4.05 -2.55
CA LYS A 65 11.01 3.71 -1.35
C LYS A 65 10.69 4.94 -0.51
N GLN A 66 11.66 5.82 -0.32
CA GLN A 66 11.43 7.10 0.36
C GLN A 66 10.39 7.94 -0.40
N ASN A 67 10.49 8.02 -1.72
CA ASN A 67 9.55 8.78 -2.53
C ASN A 67 8.11 8.27 -2.36
N VAL A 68 7.88 6.96 -2.51
CA VAL A 68 6.52 6.40 -2.38
C VAL A 68 5.98 6.46 -0.95
N SER A 69 6.86 6.41 0.06
CA SER A 69 6.44 6.53 1.47
C SER A 69 5.86 7.90 1.83
N LYS A 70 6.26 8.95 1.09
CA LYS A 70 5.85 10.35 1.30
C LYS A 70 4.62 10.75 0.49
N LEU A 71 4.16 9.91 -0.43
CA LEU A 71 3.00 10.21 -1.26
C LEU A 71 1.73 10.33 -0.41
N ASN A 72 0.99 11.41 -0.59
CA ASN A 72 -0.36 11.55 -0.07
C ASN A 72 -1.34 10.84 -1.03
N LEU A 73 -1.63 9.57 -0.75
CA LEU A 73 -2.45 8.73 -1.63
C LEU A 73 -3.89 9.25 -1.80
N ALA A 74 -4.39 10.06 -0.87
CA ALA A 74 -5.73 10.64 -0.93
C ALA A 74 -5.84 11.84 -1.90
N GLU A 75 -4.71 12.49 -2.23
CA GLU A 75 -4.66 13.65 -3.13
C GLU A 75 -4.35 13.27 -4.58
N LEU A 76 -4.00 12.01 -4.83
CA LEU A 76 -3.74 11.52 -6.17
C LEU A 76 -5.04 11.48 -7.00
N ASN A 77 -4.91 11.72 -8.30
CA ASN A 77 -6.03 11.73 -9.22
C ASN A 77 -6.33 10.32 -9.77
N TYR A 78 -7.44 9.72 -9.32
CA TYR A 78 -7.93 8.41 -9.77
C TYR A 78 -9.10 8.47 -10.78
N SER A 79 -9.40 9.64 -11.35
CA SER A 79 -10.59 9.80 -12.21
C SER A 79 -10.46 9.20 -13.62
N SER A 80 -9.29 8.67 -13.98
CA SER A 80 -9.01 8.14 -15.32
C SER A 80 -8.70 6.65 -15.27
N GLY A 81 -9.40 5.86 -16.10
CA GLY A 81 -9.14 4.43 -16.25
C GLY A 81 -7.94 4.08 -17.13
N SER A 82 -7.28 5.09 -17.71
CA SER A 82 -6.00 4.93 -18.39
C SER A 82 -5.04 6.09 -18.09
N ARG A 83 -3.75 5.78 -18.03
CA ARG A 83 -2.67 6.74 -17.76
C ARG A 83 -1.44 6.36 -18.58
N THR A 84 -0.51 7.31 -18.75
CA THR A 84 0.77 7.09 -19.42
C THR A 84 1.89 7.28 -18.41
N LEU A 85 2.68 6.23 -18.20
CA LEU A 85 3.78 6.20 -17.25
C LEU A 85 5.10 6.51 -17.96
N GLY A 86 5.78 7.58 -17.56
CA GLY A 86 7.15 7.90 -18.01
C GLY A 86 8.22 7.31 -17.07
N LEU A 87 9.48 7.31 -17.52
CA LEU A 87 10.62 6.76 -16.75
C LEU A 87 10.89 7.47 -15.41
N LYS A 88 10.38 8.69 -15.20
CA LYS A 88 10.56 9.48 -13.97
C LYS A 88 9.33 9.48 -13.07
N ASP A 89 8.28 8.81 -13.48
CA ASP A 89 7.00 8.79 -12.79
C ASP A 89 6.81 7.46 -12.06
N VAL A 90 5.79 7.40 -11.20
CA VAL A 90 5.36 6.17 -10.53
C VAL A 90 3.89 5.93 -10.79
N ALA A 91 3.58 4.73 -11.28
CA ALA A 91 2.20 4.26 -11.38
C ALA A 91 1.74 3.77 -10.00
N VAL A 92 0.55 4.18 -9.62
CA VAL A 92 -0.10 3.80 -8.36
C VAL A 92 -1.36 3.03 -8.69
N PHE A 93 -1.46 1.79 -8.20
CA PHE A 93 -2.67 0.98 -8.31
C PHE A 93 -3.30 0.83 -6.94
N GLN A 94 -4.61 0.99 -6.84
CA GLN A 94 -5.40 0.58 -5.69
C GLN A 94 -6.20 -0.66 -6.07
N ASN A 95 -6.10 -1.74 -5.30
CA ASN A 95 -6.95 -2.92 -5.53
C ASN A 95 -8.30 -2.81 -4.81
N THR A 96 -9.21 -3.73 -5.11
CA THR A 96 -10.54 -3.81 -4.47
C THR A 96 -10.49 -4.10 -2.96
N LYS A 97 -9.34 -4.53 -2.42
CA LYS A 97 -9.10 -4.71 -0.98
C LYS A 97 -8.62 -3.42 -0.28
N GLY A 98 -8.38 -2.36 -1.03
CA GLY A 98 -7.87 -1.10 -0.50
C GLY A 98 -6.35 -1.04 -0.35
N GLU A 99 -5.62 -2.06 -0.84
CA GLU A 99 -4.17 -2.09 -0.84
C GLU A 99 -3.57 -1.37 -2.04
N PHE A 100 -2.34 -0.89 -1.88
CA PHE A 100 -1.65 -0.10 -2.89
C PHE A 100 -0.40 -0.79 -3.44
N LEU A 101 -0.22 -0.67 -4.75
CA LEU A 101 0.99 -1.08 -5.48
C LEU A 101 1.60 0.15 -6.16
N PHE A 102 2.90 0.32 -5.99
CA PHE A 102 3.71 1.34 -6.65
C PHE A 102 4.61 0.68 -7.69
N VAL A 103 4.65 1.23 -8.90
CA VAL A 103 5.47 0.72 -10.01
C VAL A 103 6.33 1.85 -10.57
N LYS A 104 7.65 1.69 -10.50
CA LYS A 104 8.63 2.60 -11.10
C LYS A 104 9.29 1.91 -12.30
N PRO A 105 9.21 2.47 -13.52
CA PRO A 105 9.94 1.93 -14.66
C PRO A 105 11.45 1.92 -14.43
N ILE A 106 12.09 0.81 -14.78
CA ILE A 106 13.54 0.73 -14.95
C ILE A 106 13.87 0.88 -16.44
N ARG A 107 13.17 0.12 -17.28
CA ARG A 107 13.43 0.08 -18.72
C ARG A 107 12.17 -0.29 -19.50
N ILE A 108 12.00 0.36 -20.64
CA ILE A 108 10.98 0.04 -21.64
C ILE A 108 11.71 -0.22 -22.95
N LYS A 109 11.48 -1.38 -23.55
CA LYS A 109 11.94 -1.72 -24.89
C LYS A 109 10.74 -1.77 -25.84
N ASP A 110 10.92 -1.31 -27.07
CA ASP A 110 9.87 -1.30 -28.09
C ASP A 110 10.43 -1.86 -29.40
N LYS A 111 9.94 -3.04 -29.79
CA LYS A 111 10.40 -3.75 -30.99
C LYS A 111 10.14 -2.94 -32.26
N GLN A 112 9.07 -2.14 -32.28
CA GLN A 112 8.77 -1.28 -33.43
C GLN A 112 9.74 -0.10 -33.57
N ARG A 113 10.58 0.15 -32.57
CA ARG A 113 11.57 1.23 -32.53
C ARG A 113 13.02 0.72 -32.49
N GLY A 114 13.23 -0.55 -32.85
CA GLY A 114 14.56 -1.13 -33.05
C GLY A 114 15.10 -1.94 -31.88
N ASP A 115 14.33 -2.13 -30.80
CA ASP A 115 14.68 -3.12 -29.78
C ASP A 115 14.40 -4.56 -30.27
N ASP A 116 14.97 -5.54 -29.57
CA ASP A 116 14.81 -6.98 -29.82
C ASP A 116 13.45 -7.53 -29.39
N GLU A 117 12.79 -6.89 -28.42
CA GLU A 117 11.53 -7.33 -27.82
C GLU A 117 10.70 -6.16 -27.26
N ASP A 118 9.42 -6.42 -27.01
CA ASP A 118 8.52 -5.50 -26.32
C ASP A 118 8.53 -5.74 -24.81
N SER A 119 9.63 -5.38 -24.13
CA SER A 119 9.77 -5.66 -22.69
C SER A 119 9.53 -4.45 -21.80
N PHE A 120 8.86 -4.66 -20.67
CA PHE A 120 8.76 -3.71 -19.58
C PHE A 120 9.42 -4.28 -18.32
N GLU A 121 10.41 -3.57 -17.81
CA GLU A 121 11.11 -3.88 -16.57
C GLU A 121 10.89 -2.75 -15.56
N PHE A 122 10.53 -3.12 -14.33
CA PHE A 122 10.14 -2.18 -13.29
C PHE A 122 10.50 -2.64 -11.88
N GLU A 123 10.70 -1.65 -11.02
CA GLU A 123 10.73 -1.80 -9.56
C GLU A 123 9.33 -1.63 -9.00
N TYR A 124 9.00 -2.37 -7.95
CA TYR A 124 7.73 -2.22 -7.27
C TYR A 124 7.83 -2.39 -5.76
N ASP A 125 6.93 -1.70 -5.07
CA ASP A 125 6.68 -1.82 -3.64
C ASP A 125 5.16 -1.89 -3.40
N MET A 126 4.75 -2.60 -2.35
CA MET A 126 3.35 -2.77 -2.00
C MET A 126 3.13 -2.23 -0.59
N LYS A 127 2.18 -1.30 -0.45
CA LYS A 127 1.83 -0.73 0.85
C LYS A 127 0.46 -1.24 1.25
N GLY A 128 0.48 -1.90 2.40
CA GLY A 128 -0.71 -2.29 3.12
C GLY A 128 -1.30 -1.13 3.88
N VAL A 129 -2.62 -1.00 3.88
CA VAL A 129 -3.31 -0.56 5.09
C VAL A 129 -3.14 -1.68 6.09
N SER A 130 -2.03 -1.63 6.85
CA SER A 130 -1.79 -2.63 7.89
C SER A 130 -2.99 -2.65 8.82
N THR A 131 -3.72 -3.77 8.84
CA THR A 131 -4.84 -3.98 9.77
C THR A 131 -4.40 -3.72 11.20
N SER A 132 -3.13 -3.99 11.54
CA SER A 132 -2.54 -3.63 12.82
C SER A 132 -2.44 -2.12 13.04
N GLN A 133 -2.06 -1.32 12.03
CA GLN A 133 -2.05 0.15 12.15
C GLN A 133 -3.47 0.70 12.31
N MET A 134 -4.45 0.14 11.62
CA MET A 134 -5.87 0.48 11.81
C MET A 134 -6.34 0.12 13.23
N ILE A 135 -6.04 -1.09 13.71
CA ILE A 135 -6.35 -1.52 15.07
C ILE A 135 -5.67 -0.61 16.10
N TRP A 136 -4.39 -0.25 15.92
CA TRP A 136 -3.70 0.67 16.82
C TRP A 136 -4.32 2.07 16.78
N MET A 137 -4.72 2.58 15.62
CA MET A 137 -5.41 3.87 15.51
C MET A 137 -6.80 3.83 16.19
N GLU A 138 -7.57 2.75 16.00
CA GLU A 138 -8.85 2.55 16.66
C GLU A 138 -8.70 2.43 18.18
N ILE A 139 -7.70 1.67 18.65
CA ILE A 139 -7.34 1.57 20.07
C ILE A 139 -6.98 2.94 20.63
N GLN A 140 -6.13 3.73 19.94
CA GLN A 140 -5.74 5.07 20.38
C GLN A 140 -6.93 6.02 20.45
N VAL A 141 -7.82 6.00 19.44
CA VAL A 141 -9.05 6.80 19.42
C VAL A 141 -9.99 6.36 20.55
N TRP A 142 -10.14 5.05 20.77
CA TRP A 142 -10.95 4.51 21.86
C TRP A 142 -10.40 4.93 23.23
N PHE A 143 -9.09 4.84 23.45
CA PHE A 143 -8.44 5.29 24.68
C PHE A 143 -8.66 6.79 24.90
N ARG A 144 -8.47 7.62 23.87
CA ARG A 144 -8.75 9.07 23.96
C ARG A 144 -10.20 9.36 24.34
N LYS A 145 -11.17 8.61 23.80
CA LYS A 145 -12.60 8.77 24.11
C LYS A 145 -12.99 8.22 25.48
N ASN A 146 -12.33 7.17 25.97
CA ASN A 146 -12.72 6.42 27.16
C ASN A 146 -11.74 6.56 28.34
N TRP A 147 -10.77 7.49 28.29
CA TRP A 147 -9.71 7.62 29.29
C TRP A 147 -10.24 7.80 30.72
N LYS A 148 -11.36 8.53 30.92
CA LYS A 148 -12.02 8.66 32.22
C LYS A 148 -12.56 7.33 32.77
N ARG A 149 -13.03 6.45 31.89
CA ARG A 149 -13.53 5.11 32.22
C ARG A 149 -12.38 4.18 32.61
N VAL A 150 -11.23 4.33 31.96
CA VAL A 150 -9.99 3.62 32.29
C VAL A 150 -9.45 4.06 33.66
N LEU A 151 -9.42 5.37 33.95
CA LEU A 151 -9.05 5.89 35.27
C LEU A 151 -9.99 5.41 36.38
N TYR A 152 -11.31 5.45 36.11
CA TYR A 152 -12.33 5.01 37.05
C TYR A 152 -12.20 3.53 37.43
N ASN A 153 -11.95 2.66 36.44
CA ASN A 153 -11.73 1.23 36.69
C ASN A 153 -10.39 0.93 37.38
N GLN A 154 -9.34 1.72 37.13
CA GLN A 154 -8.09 1.58 37.89
C GLN A 154 -8.26 2.01 39.36
N LEU A 155 -8.93 3.14 39.62
CA LEU A 155 -9.22 3.61 40.98
C LEU A 155 -10.13 2.64 41.74
N LEU A 156 -11.18 2.11 41.08
CA LEU A 156 -12.03 1.06 41.67
C LEU A 156 -11.27 -0.24 41.94
N GLY A 157 -10.34 -0.64 41.06
CA GLY A 157 -9.49 -1.82 41.27
C GLY A 157 -8.59 -1.69 42.50
N PHE A 158 -8.00 -0.51 42.73
CA PHE A 158 -7.28 -0.20 43.96
C PHE A 158 -8.20 -0.26 45.19
N CYS A 159 -9.34 0.43 45.15
CA CYS A 159 -10.30 0.41 46.28
C CYS A 159 -10.87 -0.99 46.57
N LEU A 160 -11.04 -1.85 45.56
CA LEU A 160 -11.54 -3.21 45.74
C LEU A 160 -10.46 -4.12 46.35
N GLY A 161 -9.18 -3.92 46.01
CA GLY A 161 -8.06 -4.60 46.66
C GLY A 161 -8.00 -4.28 48.16
N ASP A 162 -8.04 -2.99 48.49
CA ASP A 162 -8.05 -2.51 49.87
C ASP A 162 -9.28 -3.02 50.65
N LEU A 163 -10.45 -3.08 50.02
CA LEU A 163 -11.68 -3.61 50.62
C LEU A 163 -11.59 -5.12 50.87
N ILE A 164 -11.02 -5.89 49.93
CA ILE A 164 -10.84 -7.35 50.08
C ILE A 164 -9.86 -7.66 51.21
N ASP A 165 -8.76 -6.91 51.32
CA ASP A 165 -7.78 -7.09 52.38
C ASP A 165 -8.33 -6.68 53.75
N ALA A 166 -9.16 -5.62 53.80
CA ALA A 166 -9.89 -5.22 55.01
C ALA A 166 -10.94 -6.26 55.46
N ILE A 167 -11.58 -6.97 54.52
CA ILE A 167 -12.54 -8.03 54.83
C ILE A 167 -11.83 -9.30 55.35
N LYS A 168 -10.70 -9.68 54.74
CA LYS A 168 -9.92 -10.86 55.16
C LYS A 168 -9.28 -10.71 56.54
N ASN A 169 -8.90 -9.49 56.91
CA ASN A 169 -8.25 -9.20 58.19
C ASN A 169 -9.23 -8.78 59.31
N ARG A 170 -10.55 -8.95 59.13
CA ARG A 170 -11.50 -8.72 60.23
C ARG A 170 -11.31 -9.79 61.31
N PRO A 171 -11.06 -9.41 62.57
CA PRO A 171 -11.07 -10.37 63.68
C PRO A 171 -12.51 -10.90 63.85
N GLN A 172 -12.65 -12.22 63.74
CA GLN A 172 -13.88 -12.93 64.07
C GLN A 172 -14.08 -12.83 65.59
N LYS A 173 -15.17 -12.20 66.02
CA LYS A 173 -15.60 -12.18 67.43
C LYS A 173 -16.27 -13.50 67.80
#